data_AF-A0A960A6J7-F1
#
_entry.id   AF-A0A960A6J7-F1
#
_cell.length_a   1.000
_cell.length_b   1.000
_cell.length_c   1.000
_cell.angle_alpha   90.00
_cell.angle_beta   90.00
_cell.angle_gamma   90.00
#
_symmetry.space_group_name_H-M   'P 1'
#
loop_
_entity.id
_entity.type
_entity.pdbx_description
1 polymer ?
#
loop_
_entity_poly.entity_id
_entity_poly.type
_entity_poly.pdbx_seq_one_letter_code
_entity_poly.pdbx_strand_id
1 'polypeptide(L)'
;MAVTPETTRRKEARLAMRLTPDQDALIRDAAAVTGQSLTEFVTTAAVARAEDTLADRRVFRLDDAAWTEFAAILDRPAKRIPELAKLLNEPAPWDK
;
A
#
# COMPACT_ATOMS: atom_id res chain seq x y z
N MET A 1 -8.59 -8.80 -27.57
CA MET A 1 -7.86 -9.22 -26.35
C MET A 1 -6.38 -8.93 -26.59
N ALA A 2 -5.85 -7.86 -26.01
CA ALA A 2 -4.42 -7.58 -26.04
C ALA A 2 -3.92 -7.63 -24.60
N VAL A 3 -3.24 -8.71 -24.25
CA VAL A 3 -2.49 -8.84 -23.01
C VAL A 3 -1.32 -7.85 -23.13
N THR A 4 -1.38 -6.74 -22.39
CA THR A 4 -0.26 -5.81 -22.26
C THR A 4 0.83 -6.53 -21.45
N PRO A 5 2.11 -6.51 -21.87
CA PRO A 5 3.15 -7.23 -21.15
C PRO A 5 3.30 -6.65 -19.75
N GLU A 6 3.28 -7.54 -18.76
CA GLU A 6 3.53 -7.25 -17.36
C GLU A 6 4.93 -6.63 -17.26
N THR A 7 4.97 -5.30 -17.12
CA THR A 7 6.24 -4.58 -17.05
C THR A 7 6.87 -4.95 -15.71
N THR A 8 7.91 -5.80 -15.72
CA THR A 8 8.72 -6.10 -14.53
C THR A 8 9.06 -4.78 -13.84
N ARG A 9 8.45 -4.54 -12.67
CA ARG A 9 8.49 -3.26 -11.97
C ARG A 9 9.94 -2.95 -11.59
N ARG A 10 10.64 -2.17 -12.43
CA ARG A 10 12.06 -1.87 -12.26
C ARG A 10 12.23 -0.96 -11.03
N LYS A 11 13.20 -1.29 -10.17
CA LYS A 11 13.55 -0.46 -9.00
C LYS A 11 14.34 0.77 -9.47
N GLU A 12 13.63 1.84 -9.81
CA GLU A 12 14.24 3.05 -10.39
C GLU A 12 14.56 4.13 -9.34
N ALA A 13 13.80 4.18 -8.24
CA ALA A 13 14.01 5.13 -7.16
C ALA A 13 15.12 4.70 -6.20
N ARG A 14 15.86 5.69 -5.67
CA ARG A 14 16.89 5.50 -4.63
C ARG A 14 16.52 6.31 -3.39
N LEU A 15 16.64 5.68 -2.22
CA LEU A 15 16.48 6.33 -0.92
C LEU A 15 17.85 6.35 -0.22
N ALA A 16 18.42 7.55 -0.04
CA ALA A 16 19.68 7.74 0.67
C ALA A 16 19.38 8.23 2.10
N MET A 17 19.95 7.56 3.11
CA MET A 17 19.73 7.88 4.52
C MET A 17 21.08 7.98 5.25
N ARG A 18 21.14 8.87 6.25
CA ARG A 18 22.25 8.93 7.21
C ARG A 18 21.82 8.25 8.50
N LEU A 19 22.67 7.36 9.00
CA LEU A 19 22.44 6.61 10.24
C LEU A 19 23.57 6.92 11.23
N THR A 20 23.23 6.89 12.50
CA THR A 20 24.24 6.76 13.57
C THR A 20 24.83 5.34 13.55
N PRO A 21 26.02 5.12 14.13
CA PRO A 21 26.61 3.78 14.23
C PRO A 21 25.69 2.77 14.92
N ASP A 22 25.02 3.18 15.99
CA ASP A 22 24.10 2.32 16.75
C ASP A 22 22.87 1.92 15.92
N GLN A 23 22.35 2.84 15.10
CA GLN A 23 21.24 2.54 14.18
C GLN A 23 21.67 1.58 13.07
N ASP A 24 22.85 1.77 12.47
CA ASP A 24 23.36 0.86 11.44
C ASP A 24 23.59 -0.55 11.99
N ALA A 25 24.21 -0.66 13.17
CA ALA A 25 24.41 -1.94 13.85
C ALA A 25 23.09 -2.66 14.15
N LEU A 26 22.13 -1.95 14.77
CA LEU A 26 20.82 -2.51 15.11
C LEU A 26 20.07 -3.04 13.89
N ILE A 27 20.06 -2.28 12.78
CA ILE A 27 19.36 -2.68 11.56
C ILE A 27 20.04 -3.88 10.90
N ARG A 28 21.38 -3.93 10.88
CA ARG A 28 22.14 -5.08 10.34
C ARG A 28 21.90 -6.35 11.15
N ASP A 29 21.90 -6.25 12.47
CA ASP A 29 21.64 -7.39 13.35
C ASP A 29 20.22 -7.92 13.13
N ALA A 30 19.23 -7.04 13.03
CA ALA A 30 17.85 -7.42 12.74
C ALA A 30 17.72 -8.12 11.38
N ALA A 31 18.36 -7.59 10.33
CA ALA A 31 18.37 -8.21 9.00
C ALA A 31 19.05 -9.60 9.01
N ALA A 32 20.12 -9.76 9.79
CA ALA A 32 20.81 -11.04 9.94
C ALA A 32 19.93 -12.08 10.64
N VAL A 33 19.21 -11.70 11.70
CA VAL A 33 18.28 -12.59 12.42
C VAL A 33 17.14 -13.06 11.52
N THR A 34 16.64 -12.19 10.62
CA THR A 34 15.56 -12.56 9.69
C THR A 34 16.07 -13.27 8.42
N GLY A 35 17.39 -13.40 8.23
CA GLY A 35 17.98 -13.99 7.03
C GLY A 35 17.78 -13.14 5.76
N GLN A 36 17.46 -11.85 5.91
CA GLN A 36 17.22 -10.94 4.80
C GLN A 36 18.47 -10.12 4.47
N SER A 37 18.58 -9.70 3.20
CA SER A 37 19.57 -8.67 2.87
C SER A 37 19.20 -7.35 3.56
N LEU A 38 20.19 -6.51 3.91
CA LEU A 38 19.95 -5.20 4.54
C LEU A 38 18.95 -4.35 3.72
N THR A 39 19.11 -4.33 2.40
CA THR A 39 18.22 -3.61 1.49
C THR A 39 16.80 -4.14 1.55
N GLU A 40 16.62 -5.46 1.57
CA GLU A 40 15.30 -6.09 1.65
C GLU A 40 14.63 -5.82 2.99
N PHE A 41 15.36 -5.99 4.09
CA PHE A 41 14.86 -5.72 5.44
C PHE A 41 14.35 -4.28 5.56
N VAL A 42 15.19 -3.31 5.18
CA VAL A 42 14.83 -1.88 5.25
C VAL A 42 13.69 -1.53 4.31
N THR A 43 13.69 -2.05 3.07
CA THR A 43 12.62 -1.76 2.11
C THR A 43 11.29 -2.30 2.61
N THR A 44 11.25 -3.55 3.06
CA THR A 44 10.03 -4.19 3.56
C THR A 44 9.51 -3.49 4.81
N ALA A 45 10.39 -3.19 5.78
CA ALA A 45 10.00 -2.46 6.99
C ALA A 45 9.47 -1.05 6.68
N ALA A 46 10.11 -0.33 5.76
CA ALA A 46 9.69 1.00 5.35
C ALA A 46 8.34 0.98 4.63
N VAL A 47 8.12 0.02 3.73
CA VAL A 47 6.85 -0.15 3.00
C VAL A 47 5.72 -0.49 3.97
N ALA A 48 5.90 -1.51 4.82
CA ALA A 48 4.89 -1.88 5.81
C ALA A 48 4.51 -0.69 6.70
N ARG A 49 5.52 0.03 7.21
CA ARG A 49 5.26 1.21 8.05
C ARG A 49 4.56 2.33 7.28
N ALA A 50 4.87 2.52 6.00
CA ALA A 50 4.20 3.51 5.16
C ALA A 50 2.74 3.11 4.91
N GLU A 51 2.48 1.83 4.62
CA GLU A 51 1.12 1.29 4.44
C GLU A 51 0.28 1.48 5.70
N ASP A 52 0.78 1.08 6.87
CA ASP A 52 0.10 1.29 8.15
C ASP A 52 -0.20 2.77 8.39
N THR A 53 0.79 3.64 8.17
CA THR A 53 0.65 5.09 8.36
C THR A 53 -0.40 5.69 7.42
N LEU A 54 -0.50 5.17 6.19
CA LEU A 54 -1.50 5.62 5.22
C LEU A 54 -2.88 5.02 5.50
N ALA A 55 -2.96 3.79 6.01
CA ALA A 55 -4.22 3.17 6.42
C ALA A 55 -4.83 3.86 7.64
N ASP A 56 -4.00 4.27 8.60
CA ASP A 56 -4.39 5.05 9.78
C ASP A 56 -4.81 6.49 9.43
N ARG A 57 -4.60 6.92 8.18
CA ARG A 57 -4.90 8.29 7.75
C ARG A 57 -6.41 8.53 7.72
N ARG A 58 -6.88 9.37 8.63
CA ARG A 58 -8.29 9.77 8.74
C ARG A 58 -8.71 10.97 7.90
N VAL A 59 -7.74 11.72 7.35
CA VAL A 59 -8.01 12.99 6.64
C VAL A 59 -7.39 12.98 5.25
N PHE A 60 -8.24 12.99 4.23
CA PHE A 60 -7.85 13.12 2.83
C PHE A 60 -8.03 14.57 2.40
N ARG A 61 -6.94 15.19 1.92
CA ARG A 61 -6.99 16.55 1.38
C ARG A 61 -7.12 16.41 -0.13
N LEU A 62 -8.14 17.06 -0.68
CA LEU A 62 -8.38 17.16 -2.11
C LEU A 62 -8.13 18.60 -2.53
N ASP A 63 -7.56 18.79 -3.71
CA ASP A 63 -7.60 20.10 -4.37
C ASP A 63 -8.99 20.33 -5.00
N ASP A 64 -9.23 21.52 -5.55
CA ASP A 64 -10.55 21.89 -6.06
C ASP A 64 -11.03 20.98 -7.22
N ALA A 65 -10.10 20.52 -8.05
CA ALA A 65 -10.40 19.61 -9.15
C ALA A 65 -10.82 18.23 -8.64
N ALA A 66 -10.04 17.66 -7.73
CA ALA A 66 -10.34 16.37 -7.10
C ALA A 66 -11.61 16.44 -6.23
N TRP A 67 -11.88 17.58 -5.58
CA TRP A 67 -13.13 17.80 -4.84
C TRP A 67 -14.34 17.78 -5.75
N THR A 68 -14.27 18.47 -6.90
CA THR A 68 -15.35 18.51 -7.89
C THR A 68 -15.65 17.13 -8.45
N GLU A 69 -14.61 16.36 -8.80
CA GLU A 69 -14.77 14.98 -9.25
C GLU A 69 -15.38 14.10 -8.15
N PHE A 70 -14.89 14.21 -6.92
CA PHE A 70 -15.38 13.44 -5.79
C PHE A 70 -16.86 13.72 -5.49
N ALA A 71 -17.28 14.99 -5.48
CA ALA A 71 -18.68 15.36 -5.29
C ALA A 71 -19.57 14.79 -6.41
N ALA A 72 -19.13 14.92 -7.66
CA ALA A 72 -19.85 14.34 -8.79
C ALA A 72 -19.97 12.81 -8.69
N ILE A 73 -18.96 12.12 -8.14
CA ILE A 73 -19.03 10.68 -7.89
C ILE A 73 -20.11 10.35 -6.85
N LEU A 74 -20.21 11.11 -5.77
CA LEU A 74 -21.19 10.91 -4.70
C LEU A 74 -22.63 11.20 -5.14
N ASP A 75 -22.84 12.18 -6.00
CA ASP A 75 -24.16 12.56 -6.49
C ASP A 75 -24.72 11.58 -7.54
N ARG A 76 -23.89 10.70 -8.10
CA ARG A 76 -24.34 9.72 -9.09
C ARG A 76 -25.23 8.66 -8.44
N PRO A 77 -26.33 8.24 -9.10
CA PRO A 77 -27.15 7.16 -8.61
C PRO A 77 -26.33 5.88 -8.46
N ALA A 78 -26.59 5.15 -7.38
CA ALA A 78 -25.93 3.87 -7.11
C ALA A 78 -26.16 2.91 -8.29
N LYS A 79 -25.07 2.28 -8.74
CA LYS A 79 -25.11 1.26 -9.79
C LYS A 79 -25.02 -0.11 -9.15
N ARG A 80 -25.82 -1.05 -9.66
CA ARG A 80 -25.68 -2.45 -9.26
C ARG A 80 -24.39 -3.02 -9.85
N ILE A 81 -23.53 -3.53 -8.98
CA ILE A 81 -22.31 -4.26 -9.35
C ILE A 81 -22.58 -5.74 -9.01
N PRO A 82 -22.82 -6.62 -10.00
CA PRO A 82 -23.18 -8.02 -9.76
C PRO A 82 -22.19 -8.77 -8.86
N GLU A 83 -20.90 -8.52 -9.03
CA GLU A 83 -19.81 -9.13 -8.27
C GLU A 83 -19.84 -8.68 -6.80
N LEU A 84 -20.12 -7.40 -6.56
CA LEU A 84 -20.27 -6.87 -5.19
C LEU A 84 -21.52 -7.45 -4.52
N ALA A 85 -22.62 -7.58 -5.27
CA ALA A 85 -23.83 -8.23 -4.75
C ALA A 85 -23.57 -9.70 -4.40
N LYS A 86 -22.80 -10.43 -5.21
CA LYS A 86 -22.39 -11.80 -4.90
C LYS A 86 -21.54 -11.84 -3.62
N LEU A 87 -20.50 -11.01 -3.54
CA LEU A 87 -19.58 -10.94 -2.40
C LEU A 87 -20.32 -10.66 -1.08
N LEU A 88 -21.25 -9.70 -1.07
CA LEU A 88 -22.02 -9.35 0.13
C LEU A 88 -23.02 -10.44 0.56
N ASN A 89 -23.35 -11.38 -0.32
CA ASN A 89 -24.20 -12.54 -0.01
C ASN A 89 -23.38 -13.81 0.30
N GLU A 90 -22.06 -13.77 0.22
CA GLU A 90 -21.21 -14.89 0.64
C GLU A 90 -21.15 -14.93 2.17
N PRO A 91 -21.22 -16.13 2.79
CA PRO A 91 -21.10 -16.27 4.24
C PRO A 91 -19.74 -15.72 4.69
N ALA A 92 -19.73 -15.01 5.82
CA ALA A 92 -18.50 -14.40 6.27
C ALA A 92 -17.44 -15.49 6.53
N PRO A 93 -16.15 -15.24 6.22
CA PRO A 93 -15.09 -16.24 6.37
C PRO A 93 -14.92 -16.79 7.81
N TRP A 94 -15.46 -16.08 8.81
CA TRP A 94 -15.38 -16.40 10.23
C TRP A 94 -16.67 -17.01 10.81
N ASP A 95 -17.74 -17.16 10.03
CA ASP A 95 -18.98 -17.81 10.47
C ASP A 95 -18.95 -19.35 10.29
N LYS A 96 -17.75 -19.94 10.36
CA LYS A 96 -17.50 -21.39 10.29
C LYS A 96 -16.86 -21.92 11.57
#